data_AF-A2GA79-F1
#
_entry.id   AF-A2GA79-F1
#
_cell.length_a   1.000
_cell.length_b   1.000
_cell.length_c   1.000
_cell.angle_alpha   90.00
_cell.angle_beta   90.00
_cell.angle_gamma   90.00
#
_symmetry.space_group_name_H-M   'P 1'
#
loop_
_entity.id
_entity.type
_entity.pdbx_description
1 polymer ?
#
loop_
_entity_poly.entity_id
_entity_poly.type
_entity_poly.pdbx_seq_one_letter_code
_entity_poly.pdbx_strand_id
1 'polypeptide(L)'
;MSGEAPKQEQSQPKSDADYEAMRTTVMQKKSIESISNDDLPYFVNYMTKYKMYCLDKEDYIGAKDAAAILEACKQEDQTRQTNTQKEQQNESTQNSLNEKKQKLEEKLKKFDEDTNSKQQAMQERQTKEIEEFEKKWREEMPDKYRRMPKQLIELRETARTLALAGHYDEAQQRKVEADNLEQEEAKNAQNRLNHDYRVAKNKLLTQHKLEVTKFNDSRAEKRDVIAAEIHVLEDNEKNREIVLRAKPANTRRSVNGGNESGSVSMSRSLPRKSQWKQENKLPPLRPPNESTKPGDNKNDAKSPQNNQQQQKKEQPQQQQKKEPAQQPSLAAVVKDKVDDIPAAEEKKQE
;
A
#
# COMPACT_ATOMS: atom_id res chain seq x y z
N MET A 1 -1.35 -45.86 -12.70
CA MET A 1 -1.73 -46.13 -14.11
C MET A 1 -0.64 -45.55 -14.97
N SER A 2 0.28 -46.40 -15.41
CA SER A 2 1.43 -46.02 -16.24
C SER A 2 0.95 -45.93 -17.69
N GLY A 3 0.90 -44.71 -18.23
CA GLY A 3 0.58 -44.49 -19.63
C GLY A 3 1.72 -44.99 -20.51
N GLU A 4 1.47 -46.06 -21.24
CA GLU A 4 2.37 -46.63 -22.25
C GLU A 4 2.44 -45.65 -23.42
N ALA A 5 3.61 -45.03 -23.63
CA ALA A 5 3.81 -44.06 -24.70
C ALA A 5 3.67 -44.75 -26.08
N PRO A 6 2.96 -44.14 -27.04
CA PRO A 6 2.73 -44.73 -28.35
C PRO A 6 4.06 -44.91 -29.10
N LYS A 7 4.35 -46.14 -29.53
CA LYS A 7 5.48 -46.45 -30.41
C LYS A 7 5.29 -45.70 -31.72
N GLN A 8 6.15 -44.73 -32.00
CA GLN A 8 6.21 -44.06 -33.30
C GLN A 8 6.57 -45.10 -34.38
N GLU A 9 5.66 -45.29 -35.31
CA GLU A 9 5.79 -46.17 -36.48
C GLU A 9 6.85 -45.55 -37.41
N GLN A 10 8.05 -46.15 -37.45
CA GLN A 10 9.12 -45.69 -38.33
C GLN A 10 8.68 -45.89 -39.79
N SER A 11 8.51 -44.78 -40.52
CA SER A 11 8.16 -44.81 -41.94
C SER A 11 9.21 -45.59 -42.72
N GLN A 12 8.82 -46.69 -43.37
CA GLN A 12 9.73 -47.42 -44.24
C GLN A 12 10.12 -46.56 -45.45
N PRO A 13 11.39 -46.63 -45.91
CA PRO A 13 11.83 -45.88 -47.07
C PRO A 13 11.02 -46.30 -48.31
N LYS A 14 10.47 -45.32 -49.03
CA LYS A 14 9.73 -45.54 -50.28
C LYS A 14 10.61 -46.20 -51.34
N SER A 15 9.99 -46.86 -52.31
CA SER A 15 10.72 -47.52 -53.39
C SER A 15 11.35 -46.50 -54.34
N ASP A 16 12.40 -46.89 -55.07
CA ASP A 16 13.03 -46.01 -56.07
C ASP A 16 12.04 -45.52 -57.14
N ALA A 17 11.00 -46.33 -57.46
CA ALA A 17 9.94 -45.95 -58.38
C ALA A 17 9.08 -44.77 -57.86
N ASP A 18 8.90 -44.68 -56.54
CA ASP A 18 8.17 -43.58 -55.92
C ASP A 18 8.99 -42.28 -55.95
N TYR A 19 10.31 -42.36 -55.79
CA TYR A 19 11.20 -41.21 -55.91
C TYR A 19 11.36 -40.74 -57.37
N GLU A 20 11.27 -41.65 -58.34
CA GLU A 20 11.16 -41.34 -59.77
C GLU A 20 9.91 -40.50 -60.05
N ALA A 21 8.76 -40.91 -59.50
CA ALA A 21 7.50 -40.17 -59.63
C ALA A 21 7.52 -38.82 -58.90
N MET A 22 8.21 -38.73 -57.76
CA MET A 22 8.46 -37.45 -57.09
C MET A 22 9.36 -36.55 -57.93
N ARG A 23 10.42 -37.07 -58.56
CA ARG A 23 11.31 -36.31 -59.45
C ARG A 23 10.53 -35.70 -60.61
N THR A 24 9.72 -36.49 -61.30
CA THR A 24 8.93 -36.00 -62.44
C THR A 24 7.96 -34.90 -62.00
N THR A 25 7.31 -35.08 -60.85
CA THR A 25 6.39 -34.08 -60.28
C THR A 25 7.12 -32.78 -59.92
N VAL A 26 8.29 -32.86 -59.28
CA VAL A 26 9.10 -31.69 -58.91
C VAL A 26 9.64 -30.98 -60.15
N MET A 27 10.08 -31.72 -61.17
CA MET A 27 10.52 -31.14 -62.44
C MET A 27 9.38 -30.41 -63.16
N GLN A 28 8.17 -30.98 -63.14
CA GLN A 28 7.00 -30.39 -63.79
C GLN A 28 6.48 -29.15 -63.06
N LYS A 29 6.43 -29.19 -61.72
CA LYS A 29 5.89 -28.11 -60.89
C LYS A 29 6.93 -27.06 -60.48
N LYS A 30 8.22 -27.37 -60.60
CA LYS A 30 9.35 -26.56 -60.11
C LYS A 30 9.22 -26.15 -58.63
N SER A 31 8.60 -27.01 -57.81
CA SER A 31 8.41 -26.79 -56.37
C SER A 31 8.69 -28.06 -55.59
N ILE A 32 9.27 -27.90 -54.40
CA ILE A 32 9.74 -28.96 -53.49
C ILE A 32 8.81 -29.07 -52.27
N GLU A 33 7.88 -28.12 -52.12
CA GLU A 33 6.94 -28.04 -50.99
C GLU A 33 6.08 -29.30 -50.82
N SER A 34 5.86 -30.07 -51.89
CA SER A 34 5.08 -31.30 -51.85
C SER A 34 5.80 -32.49 -51.21
N ILE A 35 7.08 -32.38 -50.89
CA ILE A 35 7.87 -33.47 -50.29
C ILE A 35 7.77 -33.41 -48.77
N SER A 36 7.39 -34.54 -48.16
CA SER A 36 7.34 -34.69 -46.69
C SER A 36 8.71 -34.51 -46.05
N ASN A 37 8.74 -34.10 -44.78
CA ASN A 37 9.98 -33.98 -44.00
C ASN A 37 10.74 -35.29 -43.90
N ASP A 38 10.03 -36.39 -43.74
CA ASP A 38 10.65 -37.70 -43.56
C ASP A 38 11.26 -38.22 -44.88
N ASP A 39 10.69 -37.83 -46.02
CA ASP A 39 11.12 -38.27 -47.35
C ASP A 39 12.24 -37.40 -47.94
N LEU A 40 12.37 -36.15 -47.50
CA LEU A 40 13.29 -35.16 -48.08
C LEU A 40 14.77 -35.62 -48.04
N PRO A 41 15.30 -36.21 -46.95
CA PRO A 41 16.68 -36.71 -46.92
C PRO A 41 16.92 -37.86 -47.90
N TYR A 42 15.94 -38.76 -48.04
CA TYR A 42 16.02 -39.87 -48.98
C TYR A 42 15.92 -39.40 -50.44
N PHE A 43 15.06 -38.41 -50.71
CA PHE A 43 14.94 -37.79 -52.02
C PHE A 43 16.21 -37.04 -52.43
N VAL A 44 16.90 -36.36 -51.50
CA VAL A 44 18.22 -35.74 -51.75
C VAL A 44 19.26 -36.79 -52.16
N ASN A 45 19.27 -37.94 -51.49
CA ASN A 45 20.18 -39.03 -51.84
C ASN A 45 19.85 -39.61 -53.23
N TYR A 46 18.57 -39.85 -53.51
CA TYR A 46 18.10 -40.29 -54.84
C TYR A 46 18.52 -39.30 -55.94
N MET A 47 18.28 -38.01 -55.75
CA MET A 47 18.65 -36.99 -56.74
C MET A 47 20.17 -36.87 -56.94
N THR A 48 20.96 -37.16 -55.90
CA THR A 48 22.43 -37.23 -56.01
C THR A 48 22.86 -38.37 -56.91
N LYS A 49 22.26 -39.56 -56.74
CA LYS A 49 22.50 -40.72 -57.62
C LYS A 49 22.04 -40.45 -59.06
N TYR A 50 20.85 -39.86 -59.22
CA TYR A 50 20.31 -39.51 -60.54
C TYR A 50 21.20 -38.51 -61.29
N LYS A 51 21.72 -37.49 -60.59
CA LYS A 51 22.70 -36.56 -61.16
C LYS A 51 23.95 -37.29 -61.67
N MET A 52 24.50 -38.21 -60.89
CA MET A 52 25.67 -39.00 -61.32
C MET A 52 25.34 -39.88 -62.53
N TYR A 53 24.17 -40.51 -62.53
CA TYR A 53 23.69 -41.29 -63.67
C TYR A 53 23.58 -40.45 -64.96
N CYS A 54 23.05 -39.22 -64.89
CA CYS A 54 23.02 -38.32 -66.03
C CYS A 54 24.42 -37.94 -66.53
N LEU A 55 25.39 -37.75 -65.63
CA LEU A 55 26.78 -37.46 -65.99
C LEU A 55 27.45 -38.65 -66.70
N ASP A 56 27.23 -39.87 -66.21
CA ASP A 56 27.75 -41.10 -66.83
C ASP A 56 27.15 -41.36 -68.23
N LYS A 57 25.95 -40.81 -68.48
CA LYS A 57 25.27 -40.86 -69.78
C LYS A 57 25.53 -39.65 -70.67
N GLU A 58 26.40 -38.73 -70.24
CA GLU A 58 26.70 -37.47 -70.94
C GLU A 58 25.46 -36.57 -71.17
N ASP A 59 24.38 -36.77 -70.40
CA ASP A 59 23.18 -35.91 -70.41
C ASP A 59 23.39 -34.71 -69.46
N TYR A 60 24.09 -33.71 -69.97
CA TYR A 60 24.42 -32.51 -69.21
C TYR A 60 23.21 -31.65 -68.83
N ILE A 61 22.13 -31.71 -69.62
CA ILE A 61 20.90 -30.95 -69.34
C ILE A 61 20.20 -31.58 -68.13
N GLY A 62 20.01 -32.91 -68.15
CA GLY A 62 19.45 -33.64 -67.02
C GLY A 62 20.29 -33.49 -65.75
N ALA A 63 21.62 -33.53 -65.86
CA ALA A 63 22.51 -33.30 -64.72
C ALA A 63 22.41 -31.88 -64.14
N LYS A 64 22.21 -30.86 -64.98
CA LYS A 64 22.01 -29.47 -64.56
C LYS A 64 20.68 -29.29 -63.83
N ASP A 65 19.59 -29.86 -64.34
CA ASP A 65 18.27 -29.79 -63.72
C ASP A 65 18.25 -30.55 -62.38
N ALA A 66 18.88 -31.73 -62.33
CA ALA A 66 19.07 -32.49 -61.10
C ALA A 66 19.88 -31.71 -60.05
N ALA A 67 20.93 -31.00 -60.47
CA ALA A 67 21.72 -30.15 -59.58
C ALA A 67 20.92 -28.95 -59.04
N ALA A 68 20.08 -28.32 -59.86
CA ALA A 68 19.21 -27.23 -59.43
C ALA A 68 18.17 -27.69 -58.39
N ILE A 69 17.57 -28.87 -58.60
CA ILE A 69 16.65 -29.48 -57.64
C ILE A 69 17.36 -29.86 -56.34
N LEU A 70 18.56 -30.43 -56.42
CA LEU A 70 19.36 -30.75 -55.22
C LEU A 70 19.66 -29.51 -54.39
N GLU A 71 20.04 -28.40 -55.02
CA GLU A 71 20.33 -27.17 -54.32
C GLU A 71 19.08 -26.61 -53.63
N ALA A 72 17.94 -26.63 -54.32
CA ALA A 72 16.67 -26.21 -53.75
C ALA A 72 16.20 -27.15 -52.63
N CYS A 73 16.43 -28.46 -52.71
CA CYS A 73 16.14 -29.40 -51.62
C CYS A 73 17.01 -29.13 -50.39
N LYS A 74 18.29 -28.80 -50.57
CA LYS A 74 19.20 -28.43 -49.47
C LYS A 74 18.78 -27.13 -48.79
N GLN A 75 18.38 -26.12 -49.57
CA GLN A 75 17.86 -24.86 -49.04
C GLN A 75 16.56 -25.07 -48.26
N GLU A 76 15.67 -25.93 -48.77
CA GLU A 76 14.43 -26.30 -48.09
C GLU A 76 14.70 -27.06 -46.79
N ASP A 77 15.56 -28.09 -46.80
CA ASP A 77 15.95 -28.85 -45.60
C ASP A 77 16.56 -27.94 -44.53
N GLN A 78 17.42 -27.01 -44.93
CA GLN A 78 17.99 -26.01 -44.02
C GLN A 78 16.92 -25.05 -43.46
N THR A 79 15.93 -24.68 -44.25
CA THR A 79 14.80 -23.84 -43.81
C THR A 79 13.90 -24.58 -42.83
N ARG A 80 13.65 -25.87 -43.06
CA ARG A 80 12.82 -26.70 -42.18
C ARG A 80 13.53 -26.99 -40.86
N GLN A 81 14.81 -27.35 -40.89
CA GLN A 81 15.61 -27.54 -39.67
C GLN A 81 15.68 -26.27 -38.82
N THR A 82 15.85 -25.10 -39.45
CA THR A 82 15.88 -23.82 -38.72
C THR A 82 14.51 -23.44 -38.14
N ASN A 83 13.39 -23.82 -38.78
CA ASN A 83 12.05 -23.61 -38.20
C ASN A 83 11.78 -24.54 -37.01
N THR A 84 12.10 -25.84 -37.13
CA THR A 84 11.92 -26.80 -36.01
C THR A 84 12.75 -26.40 -34.78
N GLN A 85 13.99 -25.95 -34.99
CA GLN A 85 14.84 -25.44 -33.88
C GLN A 85 14.26 -24.17 -33.23
N LYS A 86 13.66 -23.27 -34.01
CA LYS A 86 12.98 -22.07 -33.49
C LYS A 86 11.73 -22.41 -32.67
N GLU A 87 10.94 -23.38 -33.11
CA GLU A 87 9.75 -23.84 -32.39
C GLU A 87 10.12 -24.46 -31.03
N GLN A 88 11.11 -25.36 -31.01
CA GLN A 88 11.60 -25.97 -29.77
C GLN A 88 12.20 -24.95 -28.79
N GLN A 89 12.97 -23.97 -29.30
CA GLN A 89 13.47 -22.87 -28.47
C GLN A 89 12.33 -21.98 -27.92
N ASN A 90 11.29 -21.75 -28.72
CA ASN A 90 10.15 -20.96 -28.29
C ASN A 90 9.37 -21.65 -27.16
N GLU A 91 9.07 -22.94 -27.29
CA GLU A 91 8.38 -23.73 -26.25
C GLU A 91 9.17 -23.78 -24.94
N SER A 92 10.48 -24.04 -25.00
CA SER A 92 11.33 -24.06 -23.81
C SER A 92 11.33 -22.71 -23.07
N THR A 93 11.37 -21.60 -23.81
CA THR A 93 11.34 -20.26 -23.23
C THR A 93 9.97 -19.92 -22.65
N GLN A 94 8.88 -20.34 -23.32
CA GLN A 94 7.51 -20.14 -22.85
C GLN A 94 7.25 -20.86 -21.52
N ASN A 95 7.72 -22.12 -21.41
CA ASN A 95 7.62 -22.89 -20.18
C ASN A 95 8.41 -22.23 -19.04
N SER A 96 9.62 -21.73 -19.31
CA SER A 96 10.43 -21.01 -18.31
C SER A 96 9.77 -19.72 -17.82
N LEU A 97 9.08 -18.98 -18.69
CA LEU A 97 8.34 -17.77 -18.33
C LEU A 97 7.12 -18.11 -17.46
N ASN A 98 6.35 -19.12 -17.85
CA ASN A 98 5.20 -19.59 -17.08
C ASN A 98 5.62 -20.04 -15.67
N GLU A 99 6.72 -20.77 -15.54
CA GLU A 99 7.26 -21.14 -14.23
C GLU A 99 7.64 -19.92 -13.38
N LYS A 100 8.24 -18.88 -13.99
CA LYS A 100 8.58 -17.64 -13.28
C LYS A 100 7.34 -16.89 -12.83
N LYS A 101 6.32 -16.79 -13.71
CA LYS A 101 5.04 -16.16 -13.39
C LYS A 101 4.36 -16.88 -12.22
N GLN A 102 4.26 -18.21 -12.29
CA GLN A 102 3.68 -19.02 -11.22
C GLN A 102 4.44 -18.83 -9.89
N LYS A 103 5.79 -18.80 -9.92
CA LYS A 103 6.58 -18.53 -8.71
C LYS A 103 6.30 -17.16 -8.09
N LEU A 104 6.09 -16.12 -8.90
CA LEU A 104 5.74 -14.79 -8.39
C LEU A 104 4.30 -14.73 -7.87
N GLU A 105 3.35 -15.41 -8.50
CA GLU A 105 1.97 -15.52 -8.01
C GLU A 105 1.93 -16.27 -6.67
N GLU A 106 2.68 -17.38 -6.54
CA GLU A 106 2.82 -18.09 -5.27
C GLU A 106 3.48 -17.23 -4.19
N LYS A 107 4.50 -16.44 -4.56
CA LYS A 107 5.16 -15.47 -3.67
C LYS A 107 4.18 -14.40 -3.20
N LEU A 108 3.33 -13.89 -4.09
CA LEU A 108 2.29 -12.90 -3.76
C LEU A 108 1.24 -13.50 -2.81
N LYS A 109 0.78 -14.73 -3.09
CA LYS A 109 -0.17 -15.43 -2.22
C LYS A 109 0.39 -15.66 -0.81
N LYS A 110 1.63 -16.16 -0.71
CA LYS A 110 2.32 -16.33 0.59
C LYS A 110 2.50 -15.00 1.32
N PHE A 111 2.76 -13.93 0.59
CA PHE A 111 2.88 -12.59 1.16
C PHE A 111 1.55 -12.10 1.74
N ASP A 112 0.42 -12.33 1.06
CA ASP A 112 -0.91 -11.97 1.54
C ASP A 112 -1.31 -12.81 2.76
N GLU A 113 -1.02 -14.11 2.77
CA GLU A 113 -1.22 -15.01 3.92
C GLU A 113 -0.41 -14.56 5.16
N ASP A 114 0.88 -14.27 4.99
CA ASP A 114 1.73 -13.71 6.05
C ASP A 114 1.22 -12.35 6.54
N THR A 115 0.72 -11.51 5.63
CA THR A 115 0.16 -10.20 5.98
C THR A 115 -1.08 -10.35 6.87
N ASN A 116 -2.00 -11.25 6.51
CA ASN A 116 -3.18 -11.54 7.31
C ASN A 116 -2.82 -12.09 8.70
N SER A 117 -1.87 -13.03 8.77
CA SER A 117 -1.41 -13.59 10.04
C SER A 117 -0.81 -12.51 10.96
N LYS A 118 0.05 -11.63 10.43
CA LYS A 118 0.63 -10.53 11.21
C LYS A 118 -0.41 -9.49 11.62
N GLN A 119 -1.43 -9.25 10.80
CA GLN A 119 -2.53 -8.35 11.13
C GLN A 119 -3.37 -8.90 12.30
N GLN A 120 -3.68 -10.20 12.30
CA GLN A 120 -4.38 -10.86 13.41
C GLN A 120 -3.56 -10.77 14.72
N ALA A 121 -2.27 -11.11 14.66
CA ALA A 121 -1.39 -11.01 15.83
C ALA A 121 -1.30 -9.58 16.38
N MET A 122 -1.30 -8.57 15.50
CA MET A 122 -1.36 -7.16 15.91
C MET A 122 -2.67 -6.82 16.61
N GLN A 123 -3.82 -7.26 16.08
CA GLN A 123 -5.13 -7.02 16.70
C GLN A 123 -5.26 -7.69 18.06
N GLU A 124 -4.77 -8.92 18.21
CA GLU A 124 -4.74 -9.62 19.49
C GLU A 124 -3.89 -8.88 20.51
N ARG A 125 -2.72 -8.38 20.11
CA ARG A 125 -1.86 -7.57 20.99
C ARG A 125 -2.55 -6.28 21.41
N GLN A 126 -3.15 -5.55 20.47
CA GLN A 126 -3.89 -4.32 20.75
C GLN A 126 -5.08 -4.56 21.69
N THR A 127 -5.78 -5.70 21.54
CA THR A 127 -6.86 -6.11 22.44
C THR A 127 -6.35 -6.32 23.88
N LYS A 128 -5.24 -7.05 24.04
CA LYS A 128 -4.60 -7.25 25.35
C LYS A 128 -4.14 -5.92 25.97
N GLU A 129 -3.55 -5.03 25.18
CA GLU A 129 -3.16 -3.70 25.65
C GLU A 129 -4.35 -2.87 26.14
N ILE A 130 -5.51 -2.97 25.47
CA ILE A 130 -6.75 -2.35 25.92
C ILE A 130 -7.23 -2.98 27.23
N GLU A 131 -7.22 -4.31 27.35
CA GLU A 131 -7.62 -5.00 28.59
C GLU A 131 -6.73 -4.62 29.77
N GLU A 132 -5.41 -4.61 29.58
CA GLU A 132 -4.44 -4.17 30.59
C GLU A 132 -4.64 -2.71 30.96
N PHE A 133 -4.90 -1.85 29.97
CA PHE A 133 -5.24 -0.45 30.19
C PHE A 133 -6.50 -0.33 31.05
N GLU A 134 -7.59 -1.00 30.69
CA GLU A 134 -8.85 -0.94 31.44
C GLU A 134 -8.70 -1.50 32.86
N LYS A 135 -7.94 -2.60 33.04
CA LYS A 135 -7.63 -3.16 34.36
C LYS A 135 -6.89 -2.14 35.22
N LYS A 136 -5.84 -1.52 34.69
CA LYS A 136 -5.06 -0.50 35.39
C LYS A 136 -5.90 0.72 35.78
N TRP A 137 -6.79 1.18 34.89
CA TRP A 137 -7.67 2.30 35.18
C TRP A 137 -8.81 1.97 36.14
N ARG A 138 -9.15 0.69 36.29
CA ARG A 138 -10.08 0.19 37.30
C ARG A 138 -9.45 0.05 38.67
N GLU A 139 -8.26 -0.56 38.74
CA GLU A 139 -7.65 -1.00 40.01
C GLU A 139 -6.67 0.03 40.58
N GLU A 140 -5.77 0.59 39.77
CA GLU A 140 -4.65 1.40 40.27
C GLU A 140 -4.91 2.90 40.21
N MET A 141 -5.57 3.37 39.16
CA MET A 141 -5.70 4.81 38.91
C MET A 141 -6.60 5.54 39.91
N PRO A 142 -7.75 5.01 40.36
CA PRO A 142 -8.63 5.71 41.30
C PRO A 142 -7.90 6.14 42.57
N ASP A 143 -6.99 5.30 43.10
CA ASP A 143 -6.24 5.62 44.32
C ASP A 143 -5.36 6.87 44.18
N LYS A 144 -4.85 7.16 42.97
CA LYS A 144 -4.00 8.33 42.72
C LYS A 144 -4.76 9.65 42.79
N TYR A 145 -6.07 9.64 42.50
CA TYR A 145 -6.91 10.85 42.54
C TYR A 145 -7.58 11.07 43.89
N ARG A 146 -7.44 10.11 44.82
CA ARG A 146 -8.02 10.22 46.17
C ARG A 146 -7.21 11.12 47.10
N ARG A 147 -6.20 11.87 46.67
CA ARG A 147 -5.41 12.69 47.60
C ARG A 147 -6.24 13.87 48.12
N MET A 148 -6.44 13.96 49.43
CA MET A 148 -7.14 15.11 50.04
C MET A 148 -6.32 16.40 49.87
N PRO A 149 -6.98 17.54 49.60
CA PRO A 149 -6.31 18.83 49.56
C PRO A 149 -5.89 19.26 50.97
N LYS A 150 -4.82 20.06 51.06
CA LYS A 150 -4.26 20.53 52.33
C LYS A 150 -5.29 21.30 53.18
N GLN A 151 -6.12 22.12 52.53
CA GLN A 151 -7.18 22.89 53.19
C GLN A 151 -8.19 22.00 53.92
N LEU A 152 -8.59 20.88 53.30
CA LEU A 152 -9.52 19.93 53.93
C LEU A 152 -8.90 19.28 55.18
N ILE A 153 -7.59 18.97 55.11
CA ILE A 153 -6.83 18.44 56.25
C ILE A 153 -6.81 19.46 57.39
N GLU A 154 -6.49 20.72 57.10
CA GLU A 154 -6.46 21.82 58.08
C GLU A 154 -7.83 22.07 58.71
N LEU A 155 -8.92 22.03 57.94
CA LEU A 155 -10.29 22.16 58.47
C LEU A 155 -10.66 21.01 59.42
N ARG A 156 -10.28 19.77 59.09
CA ARG A 156 -10.51 18.61 59.96
C ARG A 156 -9.67 18.67 61.24
N GLU A 157 -8.42 19.13 61.15
CA GLU A 157 -7.52 19.31 62.30
C GLU A 157 -7.98 20.43 63.24
N THR A 158 -8.43 21.57 62.68
CA THR A 158 -8.98 22.69 63.46
C THR A 158 -10.29 22.30 64.13
N ALA A 159 -11.20 21.62 63.43
CA ALA A 159 -12.43 21.09 64.02
C ALA A 159 -12.13 20.14 65.20
N ARG A 160 -11.14 19.25 65.05
CA ARG A 160 -10.72 18.34 66.13
C ARG A 160 -10.13 19.09 67.31
N THR A 161 -9.26 20.07 67.06
CA THR A 161 -8.61 20.88 68.10
C THR A 161 -9.64 21.70 68.89
N LEU A 162 -10.62 22.33 68.21
CA LEU A 162 -11.71 23.08 68.86
C LEU A 162 -12.59 22.18 69.73
N ALA A 163 -12.91 20.98 69.25
CA ALA A 163 -13.68 20.00 70.02
C ALA A 163 -12.95 19.57 71.30
N LEU A 164 -11.62 19.37 71.24
CA LEU A 164 -10.79 19.04 72.41
C LEU A 164 -10.72 20.20 73.42
N ALA A 165 -10.78 21.44 72.94
CA ALA A 165 -10.81 22.64 73.78
C ALA A 165 -12.19 22.93 74.40
N GLY A 166 -13.24 22.19 74.04
CA GLY A 166 -14.61 22.36 74.54
C GLY A 166 -15.48 23.36 73.76
N HIS A 167 -14.98 23.90 72.65
CA HIS A 167 -15.72 24.82 71.77
C HIS A 167 -16.55 24.04 70.74
N TYR A 168 -17.63 23.39 71.18
CA TYR A 168 -18.40 22.45 70.37
C TYR A 168 -19.13 23.08 69.18
N ASP A 169 -19.72 24.27 69.36
CA ASP A 169 -20.49 24.94 68.30
C ASP A 169 -19.58 25.33 67.12
N GLU A 170 -18.41 25.90 67.41
CA GLU A 170 -17.41 26.26 66.39
C GLU A 170 -16.83 25.01 65.72
N ALA A 171 -16.54 23.96 66.49
CA ALA A 171 -16.07 22.68 65.94
C ALA A 171 -17.09 22.07 64.96
N GLN A 172 -18.39 22.16 65.29
CA GLN A 172 -19.46 21.67 64.42
C GLN A 172 -19.56 22.50 63.13
N GLN A 173 -19.41 23.81 63.19
CA GLN A 173 -19.36 24.66 61.99
C GLN A 173 -18.21 24.27 61.06
N ARG A 174 -16.99 24.12 61.60
CA ARG A 174 -15.81 23.68 60.83
C ARG A 174 -15.96 22.28 60.26
N LYS A 175 -16.64 21.38 60.98
CA LYS A 175 -16.94 20.03 60.49
C LYS A 175 -17.87 20.08 59.27
N VAL A 176 -18.96 20.85 59.35
CA VAL A 176 -19.91 21.01 58.22
C VAL A 176 -19.20 21.62 57.00
N GLU A 177 -18.35 22.63 57.22
CA GLU A 177 -17.53 23.22 56.17
C GLU A 177 -16.59 22.18 55.53
N ALA A 178 -15.91 21.36 56.34
CA ALA A 178 -15.07 20.27 55.86
C ALA A 178 -15.87 19.20 55.09
N ASP A 179 -17.05 18.82 55.58
CA ASP A 179 -17.91 17.82 54.93
C ASP A 179 -18.38 18.30 53.55
N ASN A 180 -18.75 19.59 53.42
CA ASN A 180 -19.14 20.18 52.14
C ASN A 180 -17.95 20.22 51.16
N LEU A 181 -16.79 20.67 51.62
CA LEU A 181 -15.58 20.74 50.79
C LEU A 181 -15.12 19.35 50.33
N GLU A 182 -15.25 18.33 51.20
CA GLU A 182 -14.93 16.95 50.85
C GLU A 182 -15.83 16.41 49.72
N GLN A 183 -17.13 16.72 49.74
CA GLN A 183 -18.06 16.31 48.69
C GLN A 183 -17.73 16.96 47.34
N GLU A 184 -17.45 18.26 47.33
CA GLU A 184 -17.06 19.00 46.12
C GLU A 184 -15.74 18.46 45.55
N GLU A 185 -14.75 18.23 46.39
CA GLU A 185 -13.46 17.69 45.98
C GLU A 185 -13.55 16.25 45.50
N ALA A 186 -14.40 15.42 46.11
CA ALA A 186 -14.68 14.08 45.61
C ALA A 186 -15.30 14.11 44.20
N LYS A 187 -16.27 15.01 43.95
CA LYS A 187 -16.87 15.20 42.60
C LYS A 187 -15.80 15.68 41.61
N ASN A 188 -14.99 16.66 42.00
CA ASN A 188 -13.92 17.20 41.16
C ASN A 188 -12.83 16.14 40.88
N ALA A 189 -12.47 15.32 41.87
CA ALA A 189 -11.53 14.21 41.70
C ALA A 189 -12.08 13.15 40.73
N GLN A 190 -13.37 12.80 40.83
CA GLN A 190 -14.01 11.90 39.87
C GLN A 190 -14.02 12.48 38.45
N ASN A 191 -14.33 13.77 38.31
CA ASN A 191 -14.33 14.45 37.01
C ASN A 191 -12.95 14.46 36.36
N ARG A 192 -11.90 14.75 37.14
CA ARG A 192 -10.49 14.68 36.70
C ARG A 192 -10.12 13.27 36.26
N LEU A 193 -10.42 12.26 37.09
CA LEU A 193 -10.18 10.86 36.77
C LEU A 193 -10.85 10.45 35.44
N ASN A 194 -12.11 10.82 35.25
CA ASN A 194 -12.87 10.51 34.02
C ASN A 194 -12.30 11.24 32.79
N HIS A 195 -11.89 12.50 32.95
CA HIS A 195 -11.27 13.27 31.88
C HIS A 195 -9.94 12.64 31.44
N ASP A 196 -9.05 12.39 32.39
CA ASP A 196 -7.73 11.82 32.11
C ASP A 196 -7.83 10.41 31.52
N TYR A 197 -8.81 9.61 31.97
CA TYR A 197 -9.13 8.32 31.36
C TYR A 197 -9.48 8.47 29.87
N ARG A 198 -10.40 9.39 29.52
CA ARG A 198 -10.80 9.62 28.12
C ARG A 198 -9.62 10.06 27.27
N VAL A 199 -8.81 11.00 27.77
CA VAL A 199 -7.62 11.49 27.05
C VAL A 199 -6.63 10.36 26.82
N ALA A 200 -6.33 9.58 27.86
CA ALA A 200 -5.40 8.46 27.77
C ALA A 200 -5.90 7.34 26.83
N LYS A 201 -7.20 7.03 26.89
CA LYS A 201 -7.83 6.02 26.02
C LYS A 201 -7.81 6.46 24.57
N ASN A 202 -8.19 7.71 24.28
CA ASN A 202 -8.13 8.26 22.94
C ASN A 202 -6.70 8.26 22.39
N LYS A 203 -5.70 8.57 23.24
CA LYS A 203 -4.29 8.51 22.86
C LYS A 203 -3.86 7.08 22.48
N LEU A 204 -4.22 6.08 23.28
CA LEU A 204 -3.95 4.67 23.01
C LEU A 204 -4.59 4.23 21.67
N LEU A 205 -5.87 4.52 21.48
CA LEU A 205 -6.59 4.17 20.24
C LEU A 205 -6.01 4.88 19.01
N THR A 206 -5.57 6.14 19.16
CA THR A 206 -4.90 6.88 18.09
C THR A 206 -3.56 6.23 17.73
N GLN A 207 -2.80 5.75 18.73
CA GLN A 207 -1.56 5.01 18.50
C GLN A 207 -1.81 3.69 17.77
N HIS A 208 -2.82 2.91 18.17
CA HIS A 208 -3.22 1.68 17.49
C HIS A 208 -3.62 1.94 16.03
N LYS A 209 -4.42 2.98 15.78
CA LYS A 209 -4.80 3.38 14.41
C LYS A 209 -3.59 3.78 13.57
N LEU A 210 -2.66 4.55 14.13
CA LEU A 210 -1.43 4.94 13.44
C LEU A 210 -0.54 3.74 13.13
N GLU A 211 -0.49 2.76 14.02
CA GLU A 211 0.25 1.53 13.79
C GLU A 211 -0.35 0.71 12.64
N VAL A 212 -1.68 0.51 12.64
CA VAL A 212 -2.38 -0.22 11.57
C VAL A 212 -2.20 0.46 10.22
N THR A 213 -2.34 1.78 10.16
CA THR A 213 -2.12 2.54 8.91
C THR A 213 -0.70 2.37 8.39
N LYS A 214 0.32 2.62 9.21
CA LYS A 214 1.72 2.42 8.82
C LYS A 214 2.02 0.99 8.37
N PHE A 215 1.44 0.00 9.05
CA PHE A 215 1.60 -1.40 8.66
C PHE A 215 0.98 -1.67 7.28
N ASN A 216 -0.25 -1.22 7.06
CA ASN A 216 -0.94 -1.39 5.79
C ASN A 216 -0.22 -0.67 4.65
N ASP A 217 0.24 0.56 4.87
CA ASP A 217 0.98 1.34 3.87
C ASP A 217 2.26 0.62 3.47
N SER A 218 3.04 0.13 4.44
CA SER A 218 4.27 -0.65 4.16
C SER A 218 3.99 -1.98 3.46
N ARG A 219 2.84 -2.61 3.72
CA ARG A 219 2.43 -3.84 3.05
C ARG A 219 1.95 -3.59 1.63
N ALA A 220 1.18 -2.54 1.41
CA ALA A 220 0.74 -2.10 0.09
C ALA A 220 1.93 -1.82 -0.82
N GLU A 221 2.91 -1.02 -0.35
CA GLU A 221 4.13 -0.73 -1.11
C GLU A 221 4.89 -2.00 -1.53
N LYS A 222 5.09 -2.94 -0.60
CA LYS A 222 5.78 -4.21 -0.90
C LYS A 222 4.98 -5.10 -1.85
N ARG A 223 3.65 -5.09 -1.72
CA ARG A 223 2.75 -5.83 -2.62
C ARG A 223 2.80 -5.26 -4.03
N ASP A 224 2.82 -3.93 -4.15
CA ASP A 224 2.90 -3.22 -5.43
C ASP A 224 4.22 -3.51 -6.15
N VAL A 225 5.33 -3.63 -5.41
CA VAL A 225 6.62 -4.06 -5.99
C VAL A 225 6.53 -5.46 -6.61
N ILE A 226 5.89 -6.42 -5.93
CA ILE A 226 5.72 -7.79 -6.46
C ILE A 226 4.76 -7.77 -7.67
N ALA A 227 3.69 -6.99 -7.61
CA ALA A 227 2.74 -6.84 -8.71
C ALA A 227 3.39 -6.19 -9.94
N ALA A 228 4.25 -5.18 -9.73
CA ALA A 228 5.02 -4.55 -10.79
C ALA A 228 6.03 -5.55 -11.41
N GLU A 229 6.65 -6.41 -10.60
CA GLU A 229 7.53 -7.48 -11.09
C GLU A 229 6.77 -8.43 -12.03
N ILE A 230 5.53 -8.80 -11.68
CA ILE A 230 4.65 -9.61 -12.54
C ILE A 230 4.31 -8.86 -13.84
N HIS A 231 3.91 -7.59 -13.74
CA HIS A 231 3.55 -6.78 -14.92
C HIS A 231 4.73 -6.62 -15.89
N VAL A 232 5.94 -6.39 -15.38
CA VAL A 232 7.16 -6.31 -16.19
C VAL A 232 7.43 -7.63 -16.91
N LEU A 233 7.18 -8.78 -16.26
CA LEU A 233 7.29 -10.08 -16.94
C LEU A 233 6.26 -10.24 -18.07
N GLU A 234 5.01 -9.82 -17.85
CA GLU A 234 3.96 -9.87 -18.87
C GLU A 234 4.27 -8.94 -20.06
N ASP A 235 4.79 -7.74 -19.80
CA ASP A 235 5.18 -6.81 -20.86
C ASP A 235 6.42 -7.30 -21.60
N ASN A 236 7.37 -7.93 -20.92
CA ASN A 236 8.51 -8.58 -21.58
C ASN A 236 8.05 -9.73 -22.48
N GLU A 237 7.02 -10.47 -22.11
CA GLU A 237 6.41 -11.52 -22.94
C GLU A 237 5.76 -10.91 -24.19
N LYS A 238 4.91 -9.89 -24.03
CA LYS A 238 4.31 -9.16 -25.17
C LYS A 238 5.36 -8.56 -26.09
N ASN A 239 6.38 -7.93 -25.53
CA ASN A 239 7.49 -7.34 -26.28
C ASN A 239 8.27 -8.41 -27.04
N ARG A 240 8.48 -9.59 -26.44
CA ARG A 240 9.10 -10.73 -27.12
C ARG A 240 8.24 -11.19 -28.30
N GLU A 241 6.93 -11.29 -28.17
CA GLU A 241 6.05 -11.61 -29.30
C GLU A 241 6.15 -10.57 -30.42
N ILE A 242 6.19 -9.28 -30.07
CA ILE A 242 6.36 -8.20 -31.02
C ILE A 242 7.73 -8.28 -31.70
N VAL A 243 8.83 -8.53 -30.97
CA VAL A 243 10.19 -8.66 -31.52
C VAL A 243 10.32 -9.90 -32.39
N LEU A 244 9.71 -11.02 -32.03
CA LEU A 244 9.67 -12.21 -32.89
C LEU A 244 8.95 -11.93 -34.22
N ARG A 245 7.99 -10.99 -34.24
CA ARG A 245 7.29 -10.54 -35.45
C ARG A 245 8.03 -9.43 -36.21
N ALA A 246 8.73 -8.55 -35.50
CA ALA A 246 9.44 -7.42 -36.06
C ALA A 246 10.93 -7.75 -36.21
N LYS A 247 11.39 -8.09 -37.42
CA LYS A 247 12.83 -8.11 -37.75
C LYS A 247 13.43 -6.73 -37.40
N PRO A 248 14.35 -6.61 -36.44
CA PRO A 248 14.85 -5.30 -36.05
C PRO A 248 16.20 -4.99 -36.70
N ALA A 249 16.29 -3.78 -37.26
CA ALA A 249 17.53 -3.12 -37.64
C ALA A 249 18.27 -2.61 -36.40
N ASN A 250 19.59 -2.74 -36.48
CA ASN A 250 20.60 -2.61 -35.44
C ASN A 250 20.79 -1.14 -35.01
N THR A 251 20.81 -0.82 -33.70
CA THR A 251 21.42 0.44 -33.21
C THR A 251 21.98 0.25 -31.80
N ARG A 252 23.22 0.74 -31.62
CA ARG A 252 24.13 0.51 -30.50
C ARG A 252 23.90 1.49 -29.34
N ARG A 253 24.30 1.00 -28.16
CA ARG A 253 24.35 1.60 -26.82
C ARG A 253 25.17 2.89 -26.72
N SER A 254 24.86 3.69 -25.71
CA SER A 254 25.86 4.42 -24.92
C SER A 254 25.48 4.40 -23.43
N VAL A 255 26.49 4.36 -22.56
CA VAL A 255 26.44 4.18 -21.10
C VAL A 255 27.17 5.36 -20.44
N ASN A 256 26.64 5.86 -19.31
CA ASN A 256 27.36 6.51 -18.20
C ASN A 256 26.35 6.60 -17.03
N GLY A 257 26.56 6.08 -15.81
CA GLY A 257 27.61 6.40 -14.82
C GLY A 257 27.25 7.76 -14.16
N GLY A 258 26.92 7.95 -12.88
CA GLY A 258 27.01 7.24 -11.59
C GLY A 258 27.14 8.34 -10.51
N ASN A 259 26.57 8.21 -9.30
CA ASN A 259 27.18 8.67 -8.02
C ASN A 259 26.27 8.60 -6.78
N GLU A 260 26.95 8.51 -5.64
CA GLU A 260 26.54 8.10 -4.30
C GLU A 260 26.18 9.25 -3.31
N SER A 261 25.60 8.84 -2.16
CA SER A 261 25.99 9.19 -0.77
C SER A 261 25.20 10.24 0.07
N GLY A 262 25.06 9.91 1.38
CA GLY A 262 24.69 10.77 2.53
C GLY A 262 23.55 10.17 3.41
N SER A 263 23.70 9.49 4.58
CA SER A 263 24.24 9.83 5.94
C SER A 263 23.51 11.01 6.63
N VAL A 264 23.06 11.07 7.92
CA VAL A 264 23.33 10.35 9.21
C VAL A 264 22.38 10.85 10.35
N SER A 265 22.21 10.03 11.44
CA SER A 265 21.90 10.34 12.88
C SER A 265 20.57 10.98 13.35
N MET A 266 20.15 10.96 14.63
CA MET A 266 20.25 10.13 15.86
C MET A 266 19.59 10.94 17.03
N SER A 267 19.18 10.24 18.09
CA SER A 267 18.93 10.72 19.50
C SER A 267 17.55 11.29 19.84
N ARG A 268 16.71 10.69 20.72
CA ARG A 268 16.74 10.41 22.19
C ARG A 268 16.59 11.63 23.11
N SER A 269 15.52 11.65 23.93
CA SER A 269 15.59 11.49 25.41
C SER A 269 14.24 11.70 26.13
N LEU A 270 14.15 11.10 27.32
CA LEU A 270 13.05 11.07 28.30
C LEU A 270 13.17 12.23 29.31
N PRO A 271 12.14 12.46 30.17
CA PRO A 271 12.45 12.31 31.60
C PRO A 271 11.35 11.68 32.47
N ARG A 272 11.76 11.45 33.73
CA ARG A 272 11.27 10.50 34.75
C ARG A 272 10.57 11.23 35.92
N LYS A 273 9.82 10.42 36.67
CA LYS A 273 8.89 10.65 37.79
C LYS A 273 9.45 11.37 39.05
N SER A 274 8.51 11.90 39.84
CA SER A 274 8.63 12.13 41.29
C SER A 274 7.48 11.43 42.03
N GLN A 275 7.80 10.76 43.16
CA GLN A 275 6.89 10.01 44.04
C GLN A 275 6.79 10.73 45.39
N TRP A 276 5.57 10.95 45.87
CA TRP A 276 5.27 11.36 47.24
C TRP A 276 4.16 10.44 47.78
N LYS A 277 4.38 9.85 48.97
CA LYS A 277 3.49 8.88 49.63
C LYS A 277 2.85 9.46 50.90
N GLN A 278 1.57 9.09 51.05
CA GLN A 278 0.79 8.78 52.27
C GLN A 278 0.53 9.92 53.28
N GLU A 279 -0.65 10.06 53.90
CA GLU A 279 -1.92 9.35 53.76
C GLU A 279 -3.01 10.27 54.34
N ASN A 280 -3.87 10.75 53.45
CA ASN A 280 -5.10 11.46 53.78
C ASN A 280 -5.94 11.34 52.50
N LYS A 281 -6.73 10.27 52.42
CA LYS A 281 -7.42 9.87 51.20
C LYS A 281 -8.90 10.25 51.28
N LEU A 282 -9.39 10.87 50.21
CA LEU A 282 -10.81 11.06 49.91
C LEU A 282 -11.54 9.70 49.88
N PRO A 283 -12.88 9.72 49.94
CA PRO A 283 -13.71 8.53 49.77
C PRO A 283 -13.35 7.75 48.48
N PRO A 284 -13.61 6.42 48.44
CA PRO A 284 -13.31 5.61 47.26
C PRO A 284 -14.04 6.14 46.02
N LEU A 285 -13.27 6.45 44.98
CA LEU A 285 -13.77 6.88 43.68
C LEU A 285 -14.28 5.67 42.87
N ARG A 286 -15.23 5.92 41.97
CA ARG A 286 -15.78 4.88 41.09
C ARG A 286 -14.87 4.70 39.86
N PRO A 287 -14.64 3.46 39.39
CA PRO A 287 -13.92 3.23 38.14
C PRO A 287 -14.58 3.94 36.95
N PRO A 288 -13.82 4.59 36.06
CA PRO A 288 -14.39 5.27 34.88
C PRO A 288 -15.20 4.36 33.96
N ASN A 289 -14.84 3.07 33.91
CA ASN A 289 -15.43 2.09 33.00
C ASN A 289 -16.75 1.49 33.53
N GLU A 290 -17.16 1.85 34.75
CA GLU A 290 -18.43 1.42 35.38
C GLU A 290 -19.47 2.54 35.43
N SER A 291 -19.19 3.69 34.82
CA SER A 291 -20.07 4.84 34.93
C SER A 291 -21.40 4.61 34.18
N THR A 292 -22.41 4.28 34.98
CA THR A 292 -23.82 4.64 34.84
C THR A 292 -24.54 4.16 33.58
N LYS A 293 -25.60 3.37 33.81
CA LYS A 293 -26.74 3.24 32.90
C LYS A 293 -27.06 4.62 32.29
N PRO A 294 -27.46 4.72 31.02
CA PRO A 294 -27.62 5.98 30.25
C PRO A 294 -28.75 6.92 30.73
N GLY A 295 -28.86 7.18 32.05
CA GLY A 295 -29.89 8.01 32.68
C GLY A 295 -29.39 9.18 33.55
N ASP A 296 -28.16 9.14 34.09
CA ASP A 296 -27.75 10.09 35.14
C ASP A 296 -27.00 11.35 34.64
N ASN A 297 -26.72 11.46 33.33
CA ASN A 297 -25.76 12.46 32.83
C ASN A 297 -26.37 13.47 31.83
N LYS A 298 -27.55 14.02 32.14
CA LYS A 298 -28.22 15.04 31.28
C LYS A 298 -28.00 16.50 31.68
N ASN A 299 -27.34 16.83 32.78
CA ASN A 299 -27.32 18.22 33.28
C ASN A 299 -25.97 18.97 33.23
N ASP A 300 -24.82 18.32 32.96
CA ASP A 300 -23.51 19.00 33.06
C ASP A 300 -22.89 19.40 31.70
N ALA A 301 -23.64 19.34 30.59
CA ALA A 301 -23.17 19.74 29.24
C ALA A 301 -23.57 21.17 28.81
N LYS A 302 -23.75 22.11 29.75
CA LYS A 302 -23.81 23.54 29.42
C LYS A 302 -22.47 24.20 29.73
N SER A 303 -21.61 24.18 28.72
CA SER A 303 -20.36 24.93 28.65
C SER A 303 -20.62 26.45 28.83
N PRO A 304 -19.82 27.20 29.63
CA PRO A 304 -19.91 28.65 29.73
C PRO A 304 -19.16 29.29 28.55
N GLN A 305 -19.74 29.27 27.36
CA GLN A 305 -19.15 29.88 26.17
C GLN A 305 -20.13 30.81 25.43
N ASN A 306 -20.97 31.55 26.15
CA ASN A 306 -21.90 32.50 25.51
C ASN A 306 -22.12 33.84 26.22
N ASN A 307 -21.20 34.30 27.08
CA ASN A 307 -21.34 35.58 27.78
C ASN A 307 -20.51 36.74 27.20
N GLN A 308 -20.02 36.65 25.96
CA GLN A 308 -19.31 37.75 25.27
C GLN A 308 -20.08 38.36 24.08
N GLN A 309 -21.29 37.90 23.77
CA GLN A 309 -22.07 38.43 22.63
C GLN A 309 -23.26 39.33 23.00
N GLN A 310 -23.53 39.59 24.28
CA GLN A 310 -24.66 40.44 24.71
C GLN A 310 -24.29 41.88 25.08
N GLN A 311 -23.01 42.29 25.07
CA GLN A 311 -22.63 43.69 25.32
C GLN A 311 -22.49 44.57 24.05
N LYS A 312 -22.99 44.13 22.89
CA LYS A 312 -22.89 44.90 21.62
C LYS A 312 -24.23 45.30 20.98
N LYS A 313 -25.34 45.21 21.70
CA LYS A 313 -26.67 45.63 21.21
C LYS A 313 -27.46 46.45 22.22
N GLU A 314 -26.86 47.53 22.72
CA GLU A 314 -27.63 48.64 23.31
C GLU A 314 -27.11 49.98 22.76
N GLN A 315 -27.57 50.32 21.56
CA GLN A 315 -27.75 51.72 21.15
C GLN A 315 -29.14 51.83 20.51
N PRO A 316 -30.13 52.42 21.19
CA PRO A 316 -31.29 52.99 20.53
C PRO A 316 -30.94 54.37 19.98
N GLN A 317 -31.19 54.51 18.68
CA GLN A 317 -31.29 55.76 17.96
C GLN A 317 -32.30 56.71 18.64
N GLN A 318 -31.88 57.94 18.93
CA GLN A 318 -32.77 59.10 19.00
C GLN A 318 -32.55 59.96 17.75
N GLN A 319 -33.46 59.77 16.79
CA GLN A 319 -33.93 60.76 15.82
C GLN A 319 -35.16 61.43 16.48
N GLN A 320 -35.52 62.72 16.43
CA GLN A 320 -35.30 63.87 15.54
C GLN A 320 -35.88 65.11 16.27
N LYS A 321 -35.34 66.32 16.06
CA LYS A 321 -36.13 67.52 15.69
C LYS A 321 -35.27 68.77 15.42
N LYS A 322 -35.44 69.26 14.17
CA LYS A 322 -35.43 70.66 13.68
C LYS A 322 -34.10 71.38 13.34
N GLU A 323 -33.82 71.41 12.03
CA GLU A 323 -33.86 72.59 11.10
C GLU A 323 -32.91 73.80 11.33
N PRO A 324 -32.66 74.67 10.31
CA PRO A 324 -31.61 74.53 9.30
C PRO A 324 -30.66 75.75 9.21
N ALA A 325 -29.48 75.61 8.57
CA ALA A 325 -28.87 76.69 7.76
C ALA A 325 -27.58 76.25 7.04
N GLN A 326 -27.60 76.49 5.73
CA GLN A 326 -26.48 76.92 4.87
C GLN A 326 -25.44 75.88 4.38
N GLN A 327 -25.60 75.57 3.09
CA GLN A 327 -24.56 75.20 2.10
C GLN A 327 -23.50 76.33 1.93
N PRO A 328 -22.53 76.26 0.98
CA PRO A 328 -21.93 75.13 0.24
C PRO A 328 -20.38 75.15 0.26
N SER A 329 -19.71 74.11 -0.23
CA SER A 329 -18.84 74.21 -1.42
C SER A 329 -17.90 73.00 -1.60
N LEU A 330 -17.90 72.49 -2.85
CA LEU A 330 -16.75 72.12 -3.71
C LEU A 330 -15.67 71.21 -3.10
N ALA A 331 -15.20 70.11 -3.69
CA ALA A 331 -15.04 69.69 -5.08
C ALA A 331 -14.79 68.15 -5.03
N ALA A 332 -15.41 67.33 -5.89
CA ALA A 332 -14.92 66.92 -7.20
C ALA A 332 -13.45 66.44 -7.22
N VAL A 333 -13.27 65.21 -7.72
CA VAL A 333 -12.21 64.69 -8.62
C VAL A 333 -12.01 63.20 -8.26
N VAL A 334 -12.59 62.24 -8.97
CA VAL A 334 -12.33 61.80 -10.37
C VAL A 334 -11.02 61.01 -10.50
N LYS A 335 -11.11 59.93 -11.28
CA LYS A 335 -10.09 59.09 -11.95
C LYS A 335 -9.72 57.79 -11.23
N ASP A 336 -10.13 56.67 -11.81
CA ASP A 336 -9.44 55.94 -12.93
C ASP A 336 -8.22 55.23 -12.35
N LYS A 337 -7.81 54.01 -12.68
CA LYS A 337 -7.97 53.11 -13.82
C LYS A 337 -7.23 51.81 -13.37
N VAL A 338 -7.64 50.59 -13.75
CA VAL A 338 -7.08 49.78 -14.87
C VAL A 338 -5.60 49.40 -14.57
N ASP A 339 -5.15 48.15 -14.48
CA ASP A 339 -5.18 46.97 -15.37
C ASP A 339 -4.90 45.71 -14.48
N ASP A 340 -5.47 44.53 -14.72
CA ASP A 340 -5.00 43.49 -15.66
C ASP A 340 -3.50 43.12 -15.56
N ILE A 341 -3.20 41.87 -15.18
CA ILE A 341 -2.46 40.87 -15.99
C ILE A 341 -2.20 39.57 -15.17
N PRO A 342 -2.29 38.39 -15.81
CA PRO A 342 -2.13 37.06 -15.20
C PRO A 342 -0.79 36.36 -15.54
N ALA A 343 -0.64 35.13 -15.01
CA ALA A 343 0.06 33.95 -15.57
C ALA A 343 1.60 33.85 -15.59
N ALA A 344 2.08 32.71 -15.04
CA ALA A 344 3.20 31.85 -15.48
C ALA A 344 3.19 30.64 -14.51
N GLU A 345 3.00 29.36 -14.84
CA GLU A 345 3.42 28.50 -15.95
C GLU A 345 4.93 28.51 -16.20
N GLU A 346 5.65 27.57 -15.58
CA GLU A 346 6.91 27.09 -16.14
C GLU A 346 7.08 25.57 -15.90
N LYS A 347 6.98 24.86 -17.02
CA LYS A 347 7.51 23.51 -17.27
C LYS A 347 9.03 23.55 -17.24
N LYS A 348 9.66 22.51 -16.70
CA LYS A 348 10.94 21.91 -17.17
C LYS A 348 10.91 20.45 -16.70
N GLN A 349 10.69 19.47 -17.57
CA GLN A 349 11.69 18.84 -18.45
C GLN A 349 12.99 18.52 -17.70
N GLU A 350 13.08 17.30 -17.17
CA GLU A 350 14.07 16.31 -17.61
C GLU A 350 13.59 14.89 -17.31
#